data_AF-A0A3N6GGN7-F1
#
_entry.id   AF-A0A3N6GGN7-F1
#
_cell.length_a   1.000
_cell.length_b   1.000
_cell.length_c   1.000
_cell.angle_alpha   90.00
_cell.angle_beta   90.00
_cell.angle_gamma   90.00
#
_symmetry.space_group_name_H-M   'P 1'
#
loop_
_entity.id
_entity.type
_entity.pdbx_description
1 polymer ?
#
loop_
_entity_poly.entity_id
_entity_poly.type
_entity_poly.pdbx_seq_one_letter_code
_entity_poly.pdbx_strand_id
1 'polypeptide(L)'
;MSLSLLLPRPGVAALLTSWPDEPCGYEREAGALDRVITAESIDHYIGTGCVPADEIAVASYGAAPHPDRHRTAGRTDPAKLRRLYEDGHTIRLGNLQRVVPFLADVSRGIQRETGFSNYSHAFVTPPGRQGLLSTTEPSRGRICCVTTADAACAIPNL
;
A
#
# COMPACT_ATOMS: atom_id res chain seq x y z
N MET A 1 -1.12 -11.68 -14.89
CA MET A 1 -0.47 -11.53 -13.57
C MET A 1 -1.54 -11.63 -12.50
N SER A 2 -1.34 -12.37 -11.41
CA SER A 2 -2.46 -12.86 -10.59
C SER A 2 -2.10 -13.06 -9.10
N LEU A 3 -2.96 -13.72 -8.30
CA LEU A 3 -2.71 -13.98 -6.87
C LEU A 3 -1.37 -14.68 -6.61
N SER A 4 -0.89 -15.46 -7.58
CA SER A 4 0.41 -16.14 -7.54
C SER A 4 1.62 -15.23 -7.38
N LEU A 5 1.46 -13.91 -7.61
CA LEU A 5 2.50 -12.92 -7.33
C LEU A 5 2.54 -12.47 -5.87
N LEU A 6 1.43 -12.63 -5.15
CA LEU A 6 1.27 -12.20 -3.76
C LEU A 6 1.40 -13.35 -2.78
N LEU A 7 1.06 -14.56 -3.21
CA LEU A 7 0.95 -15.73 -2.35
C LEU A 7 1.68 -16.93 -2.98
N PRO A 8 2.33 -17.78 -2.16
CA PRO A 8 2.82 -19.06 -2.64
C PRO A 8 1.64 -19.96 -3.05
N ARG A 9 1.90 -21.01 -3.83
CA ARG A 9 0.87 -21.92 -4.36
C ARG A 9 -0.13 -22.41 -3.29
N PRO A 10 0.28 -22.83 -2.08
CA PRO A 10 -0.66 -23.24 -1.03
C PRO A 10 -1.62 -22.12 -0.61
N GLY A 11 -1.14 -20.87 -0.52
CA GLY A 11 -1.96 -19.72 -0.16
C GLY A 11 -2.97 -19.36 -1.26
N VAL A 12 -2.58 -19.45 -2.53
CA VAL A 12 -3.51 -19.27 -3.66
C VAL A 12 -4.62 -20.32 -3.62
N ALA A 13 -4.26 -21.60 -3.45
CA ALA A 13 -5.23 -22.69 -3.42
C ALA A 13 -6.20 -22.55 -2.24
N ALA A 14 -5.68 -22.21 -1.05
CA ALA A 14 -6.51 -21.97 0.13
C ALA A 14 -7.51 -20.83 -0.11
N LEU A 15 -7.04 -19.66 -0.58
CA LEU A 15 -7.88 -18.48 -0.78
C LEU A 15 -8.97 -18.70 -1.83
N LEU A 16 -8.69 -19.45 -2.90
CA LEU A 16 -9.66 -19.77 -3.94
C LEU A 16 -10.69 -20.84 -3.50
N THR A 17 -10.37 -21.64 -2.48
CA THR A 17 -11.27 -22.67 -1.95
C THR A 17 -12.19 -22.12 -0.87
N SER A 18 -11.63 -21.35 0.06
CA SER A 18 -12.36 -20.79 1.21
C SER A 18 -11.71 -19.50 1.67
N TRP A 19 -12.53 -18.50 1.95
CA TRP A 19 -12.04 -17.28 2.59
C TRP A 19 -11.62 -17.59 4.04
N PRO A 20 -10.42 -17.17 4.48
CA PRO A 20 -9.97 -17.45 5.83
C PRO A 20 -10.78 -16.66 6.86
N ASP A 21 -11.14 -17.31 7.96
CA ASP A 21 -11.83 -16.69 9.11
C ASP A 21 -10.85 -16.08 10.13
N GLU A 22 -9.56 -16.39 10.02
CA GLU A 22 -8.47 -15.88 10.85
C GLU A 22 -7.30 -15.35 9.99
N PRO A 23 -6.47 -14.43 10.52
CA PRO A 23 -5.29 -13.95 9.80
C PRO A 23 -4.34 -15.10 9.41
N CYS A 24 -3.95 -15.14 8.14
CA CYS A 24 -3.00 -16.12 7.61
C CYS A 24 -1.71 -15.43 7.18
N GLY A 25 -0.56 -15.97 7.62
CA GLY A 25 0.76 -15.53 7.18
C GLY A 25 1.31 -16.46 6.10
N TYR A 26 1.88 -15.89 5.05
CA TYR A 26 2.58 -16.64 4.01
C TYR A 26 3.93 -16.01 3.73
N GLU A 27 4.98 -16.81 3.78
CA GLU A 27 6.29 -16.42 3.28
C GLU A 27 6.35 -16.66 1.78
N ARG A 28 6.95 -15.72 1.05
CA ARG A 28 7.20 -15.83 -0.38
C ARG A 28 8.58 -15.33 -0.72
N GLU A 29 9.15 -15.87 -1.78
CA GLU A 29 10.39 -15.35 -2.34
C GLU A 29 10.13 -14.02 -3.08
N ALA A 30 11.21 -13.25 -3.26
CA ALA A 30 11.19 -12.04 -4.06
C ALA A 30 10.88 -12.38 -5.52
N GLY A 31 9.93 -11.67 -6.11
CA GLY A 31 9.38 -11.93 -7.43
C GLY A 31 9.32 -10.68 -8.30
N ALA A 32 8.46 -10.73 -9.32
CA ALA A 32 8.27 -9.60 -10.22
C ALA A 32 7.74 -8.36 -9.50
N LEU A 33 6.88 -8.53 -8.49
CA LEU A 33 6.34 -7.42 -7.70
C LEU A 33 7.45 -6.66 -6.98
N ASP A 34 8.38 -7.34 -6.32
CA ASP A 34 9.46 -6.72 -5.55
C ASP A 34 10.49 -6.01 -6.43
N ARG A 35 10.62 -6.43 -7.68
CA ARG A 35 11.49 -5.76 -8.67
C ARG A 35 10.87 -4.49 -9.24
N VAL A 36 9.55 -4.41 -9.29
CA VAL A 36 8.82 -3.29 -9.89
C VAL A 36 8.41 -2.26 -8.84
N ILE A 37 7.98 -2.72 -7.66
CA ILE A 37 7.53 -1.88 -6.56
C ILE A 37 8.61 -1.91 -5.48
N THR A 38 9.55 -0.97 -5.60
CA THR A 38 10.66 -0.74 -4.65
C THR A 38 10.46 0.56 -3.88
N ALA A 39 11.18 0.71 -2.76
CA ALA A 39 11.37 1.97 -2.04
C ALA A 39 11.61 3.13 -3.01
N GLU A 40 12.65 2.97 -3.82
CA GLU A 40 13.10 3.96 -4.79
C GLU A 40 12.02 4.31 -5.83
N SER A 41 11.30 3.31 -6.35
CA SER A 41 10.23 3.56 -7.33
C SER A 41 9.07 4.37 -6.74
N ILE A 42 8.73 4.12 -5.47
CA ILE A 42 7.67 4.83 -4.77
C ILE A 42 8.13 6.24 -4.41
N ASP A 43 9.36 6.39 -3.92
CA ASP A 43 9.96 7.70 -3.61
C ASP A 43 10.10 8.57 -4.86
N HIS A 44 10.54 7.99 -5.97
CA HIS A 44 10.57 8.66 -7.27
C HIS A 44 9.17 9.11 -7.68
N TYR A 45 8.18 8.22 -7.57
CA TYR A 45 6.79 8.53 -7.93
C TYR A 45 6.22 9.68 -7.09
N ILE A 46 6.45 9.69 -5.78
CA ILE A 46 6.10 10.81 -4.89
C ILE A 46 6.77 12.11 -5.37
N GLY A 47 8.07 12.04 -5.71
CA GLY A 47 8.85 13.17 -6.19
C GLY A 47 8.32 13.82 -7.47
N THR A 48 7.63 13.06 -8.33
CA THR A 48 7.04 13.61 -9.58
C THR A 48 5.86 14.55 -9.34
N GLY A 49 5.16 14.45 -8.20
CA GLY A 49 3.91 15.16 -7.95
C GLY A 49 2.74 14.71 -8.82
N CYS A 50 2.88 13.60 -9.55
CA CYS A 50 1.83 13.04 -10.41
C CYS A 50 0.80 12.22 -9.64
N VAL A 51 1.06 11.89 -8.37
CA VAL A 51 0.08 11.22 -7.52
C VAL A 51 -1.15 12.12 -7.36
N PRO A 52 -2.37 11.66 -7.68
CA PRO A 52 -3.57 12.46 -7.46
C PRO A 52 -3.70 12.82 -5.98
N ALA A 53 -3.93 14.11 -5.70
CA ALA A 53 -3.91 14.61 -4.33
C ALA A 53 -5.00 13.97 -3.44
N ASP A 54 -6.12 13.54 -4.03
CA ASP A 54 -7.22 12.83 -3.37
C ASP A 54 -6.90 11.37 -3.03
N GLU A 55 -5.89 10.81 -3.67
CA GLU A 55 -5.41 9.46 -3.37
C GLU A 55 -4.35 9.47 -2.27
N ILE A 56 -3.94 10.63 -1.77
CA ILE A 56 -2.92 10.72 -0.72
C ILE A 56 -3.59 10.98 0.62
N ALA A 57 -3.24 10.15 1.61
CA ALA A 57 -3.52 10.41 3.00
C ALA A 57 -2.21 10.50 3.78
N VAL A 58 -2.14 11.45 4.71
CA VAL A 58 -1.00 11.61 5.61
C VAL A 58 -1.48 11.30 7.01
N ALA A 59 -0.79 10.40 7.71
CA ALA A 59 -1.12 9.98 9.05
C ALA A 59 0.06 10.21 9.99
N SER A 60 -0.23 10.68 11.20
CA SER A 60 0.71 10.72 12.32
C SER A 60 0.08 10.02 13.51
N TYR A 61 0.93 9.57 14.44
CA TYR A 61 0.50 8.95 15.68
C TYR A 61 -0.45 9.89 16.44
N GLY A 62 -1.74 9.52 16.52
CA GLY A 62 -2.77 10.24 17.28
C GLY A 62 -3.31 11.52 16.64
N ALA A 63 -2.84 11.93 15.45
CA ALA A 63 -3.36 13.12 14.77
C ALA A 63 -3.34 12.96 13.25
N ALA A 64 -4.50 13.19 12.62
CA ALA A 64 -4.57 13.42 11.19
C ALA A 64 -4.24 14.91 10.93
N PRO A 65 -3.12 15.23 10.23
CA PRO A 65 -2.88 16.60 9.79
C PRO A 65 -4.01 17.08 8.86
N HIS A 66 -4.13 18.39 8.68
CA HIS A 66 -5.12 18.97 7.76
C HIS A 66 -5.04 18.28 6.38
N PRO A 67 -6.17 17.84 5.80
CA PRO A 67 -6.20 16.97 4.61
C PRO A 67 -5.54 17.58 3.37
N ASP A 68 -5.40 18.90 3.30
CA ASP A 68 -4.75 19.59 2.18
C ASP A 68 -3.28 19.98 2.45
N ARG A 69 -2.67 19.52 3.55
CA ARG A 69 -1.30 19.94 3.93
C ARG A 69 -0.24 19.51 2.94
N HIS A 70 -0.51 18.48 2.13
CA HIS A 70 0.33 18.01 1.03
C HIS A 70 0.04 18.66 -0.33
N ARG A 71 -0.84 19.67 -0.39
CA ARG A 71 -1.34 20.24 -1.65
C ARG A 71 -0.90 21.68 -1.87
N THR A 72 -0.76 22.04 -3.14
CA THR A 72 -0.63 23.43 -3.61
C THR A 72 -1.51 23.60 -4.84
N ALA A 73 -2.42 24.58 -4.82
CA ALA A 73 -3.41 24.82 -5.89
C ALA A 73 -4.18 23.55 -6.32
N GLY A 74 -4.58 22.71 -5.35
CA GLY A 74 -5.34 21.48 -5.59
C GLY A 74 -4.51 20.30 -6.14
N ARG A 75 -3.21 20.50 -6.40
CA ARG A 75 -2.31 19.44 -6.85
C ARG A 75 -1.40 18.99 -5.71
N THR A 76 -0.90 17.77 -5.83
CA THR A 76 0.15 17.25 -4.96
C THR A 76 1.39 18.12 -5.06
N ASP A 77 1.92 18.53 -3.91
CA ASP A 77 3.17 19.28 -3.78
C ASP A 77 4.25 18.35 -3.21
N PRO A 78 5.21 17.89 -4.04
CA PRO A 78 6.26 16.97 -3.60
C PRO A 78 7.11 17.52 -2.46
N ALA A 79 7.37 18.83 -2.44
CA ALA A 79 8.19 19.45 -1.41
C ALA A 79 7.46 19.43 -0.05
N LYS A 80 6.14 19.68 -0.04
CA LYS A 80 5.34 19.56 1.17
C LYS A 80 5.22 18.12 1.65
N LEU A 81 5.04 17.16 0.74
CA LEU A 81 5.03 15.74 1.09
C LEU A 81 6.34 15.27 1.70
N ARG A 82 7.47 15.64 1.10
CA ARG A 82 8.80 15.30 1.63
C ARG A 82 8.99 15.84 3.03
N ARG A 83 8.60 17.11 3.29
CA ARG A 83 8.63 17.68 4.65
C ARG A 83 7.76 16.90 5.64
N LEU A 84 6.55 16.50 5.24
CA LEU A 84 5.68 15.70 6.12
C LEU A 84 6.30 14.34 6.47
N TYR A 85 6.92 13.69 5.49
CA TYR A 85 7.68 12.46 5.72
C TYR A 85 8.86 12.70 6.67
N GLU A 86 9.67 13.73 6.44
CA GLU A 86 10.79 14.12 7.32
C GLU A 86 10.35 14.45 8.74
N ASP A 87 9.15 15.05 8.90
CA ASP A 87 8.51 15.35 10.18
C ASP A 87 8.00 14.08 10.90
N GLY A 88 8.12 12.90 10.31
CA GLY A 88 7.76 11.62 10.92
C GLY A 88 6.37 11.10 10.55
N HIS A 89 5.70 11.67 9.53
CA HIS A 89 4.38 11.21 9.11
C HIS A 89 4.47 10.01 8.15
N THR A 90 3.52 9.08 8.26
CA THR A 90 3.31 8.05 7.23
C THR A 90 2.49 8.63 6.09
N ILE A 91 2.98 8.39 4.87
CA ILE A 91 2.26 8.71 3.63
C ILE A 91 1.60 7.43 3.13
N ARG A 92 0.27 7.46 2.98
CA ARG A 92 -0.50 6.42 2.29
C ARG A 92 -0.79 6.88 0.86
N LEU A 93 -0.38 6.08 -0.11
CA LEU A 93 -0.74 6.24 -1.51
C LEU A 93 -1.90 5.34 -1.88
N GLY A 94 -2.98 5.97 -2.33
CA GLY A 94 -4.27 5.43 -2.71
C GLY A 94 -4.28 4.82 -4.11
N ASN A 95 -5.02 3.72 -4.28
CA ASN A 95 -5.44 3.19 -5.58
C ASN A 95 -4.32 3.13 -6.63
N LEU A 96 -3.15 2.61 -6.26
CA LEU A 96 -1.98 2.62 -7.13
C LEU A 96 -2.20 1.84 -8.44
N GLN A 97 -3.13 0.88 -8.46
CA GLN A 97 -3.57 0.18 -9.67
C GLN A 97 -4.18 1.09 -10.76
N ARG A 98 -4.54 2.35 -10.42
CA ARG A 98 -5.03 3.35 -11.40
C ARG A 98 -3.90 4.04 -12.17
N VAL A 99 -2.71 4.07 -11.59
CA VAL A 99 -1.59 4.93 -12.04
C VAL A 99 -0.32 4.14 -12.33
N VAL A 100 -0.18 2.93 -11.77
CA VAL A 100 0.92 2.01 -12.03
C VAL A 100 0.43 0.86 -12.93
N PRO A 101 0.86 0.79 -14.20
CA PRO A 101 0.38 -0.23 -15.15
C PRO A 101 0.56 -1.67 -14.65
N PHE A 102 1.71 -1.96 -14.03
CA PHE A 102 1.98 -3.28 -13.45
C PHE A 102 0.91 -3.67 -12.41
N LEU A 103 0.56 -2.75 -11.50
CA LEU A 103 -0.47 -3.00 -10.49
C LEU A 103 -1.87 -3.06 -11.08
N ALA A 104 -2.14 -2.37 -12.19
CA ALA A 104 -3.39 -2.50 -12.93
C ALA A 104 -3.57 -3.94 -13.45
N ASP A 105 -2.51 -4.53 -14.01
CA ASP A 105 -2.56 -5.89 -14.56
C ASP A 105 -2.66 -6.96 -13.47
N VAL A 106 -1.96 -6.76 -12.35
CA VAL A 106 -2.10 -7.60 -11.14
C VAL A 106 -3.53 -7.54 -10.62
N SER A 107 -4.07 -6.34 -10.42
CA SER A 107 -5.41 -6.10 -9.91
C SER A 107 -6.48 -6.78 -10.77
N ARG A 108 -6.41 -6.60 -12.10
CA ARG A 108 -7.35 -7.25 -13.04
C ARG A 108 -7.22 -8.76 -13.02
N GLY A 109 -6.02 -9.32 -12.89
CA GLY A 109 -5.86 -10.76 -12.83
C GLY A 109 -6.39 -11.37 -11.54
N ILE A 110 -6.14 -10.75 -10.39
CA ILE A 110 -6.74 -11.16 -9.10
C ILE A 110 -8.27 -11.10 -9.19
N GLN A 111 -8.82 -10.04 -9.78
CA GLN A 111 -10.27 -9.92 -9.94
C GLN A 111 -10.84 -11.03 -10.85
N ARG A 112 -10.13 -11.40 -11.92
CA ARG A 112 -10.55 -12.51 -12.79
C ARG A 112 -10.52 -13.86 -12.08
N GLU A 113 -9.53 -14.10 -11.22
CA GLU A 113 -9.41 -15.36 -10.48
C GLU A 113 -10.41 -15.48 -9.34
N THR A 114 -10.67 -14.38 -8.64
CA THR A 114 -11.46 -14.40 -7.39
C THR A 114 -12.90 -13.96 -7.59
N GLY A 115 -13.22 -13.24 -8.67
CA GLY A 115 -14.50 -12.57 -8.88
C GLY A 115 -14.68 -11.29 -8.05
N PHE A 116 -13.71 -10.92 -7.20
CA PHE A 116 -13.82 -9.78 -6.28
C PHE A 116 -12.98 -8.58 -6.74
N SER A 117 -13.55 -7.39 -6.56
CA SER A 117 -12.82 -6.14 -6.75
C SER A 117 -11.71 -6.00 -5.70
N ASN A 118 -10.60 -5.38 -6.08
CA ASN A 118 -9.46 -5.14 -5.20
C ASN A 118 -8.85 -3.75 -5.43
N TYR A 119 -8.04 -3.32 -4.47
CA TYR A 119 -7.33 -2.04 -4.51
C TYR A 119 -5.94 -2.20 -3.86
N SER A 120 -5.01 -1.37 -4.30
CA SER A 120 -3.62 -1.41 -3.85
C SER A 120 -3.24 -0.10 -3.17
N HIS A 121 -2.66 -0.22 -1.97
CA HIS A 121 -2.15 0.90 -1.20
C HIS A 121 -0.67 0.69 -0.89
N ALA A 122 0.12 1.75 -1.05
CA ALA A 122 1.47 1.79 -0.49
C ALA A 122 1.47 2.65 0.76
N PHE A 123 2.23 2.21 1.76
CA PHE A 123 2.49 2.99 2.97
C PHE A 123 3.98 3.23 3.06
N VAL A 124 4.35 4.50 3.18
CA VAL A 124 5.72 4.97 3.28
C VAL A 124 5.87 5.60 4.65
N THR A 125 6.61 4.94 5.53
CA THR A 125 6.78 5.33 6.93
C THR A 125 8.26 5.59 7.19
N PRO A 126 8.62 6.75 7.74
CA PRO A 126 9.99 7.03 8.14
C PRO A 126 10.51 6.01 9.16
N PRO A 127 11.81 5.69 9.15
CA PRO A 127 12.40 4.73 10.09
C PRO A 127 12.18 5.17 11.54
N GLY A 128 11.87 4.22 12.42
CA GLY A 128 11.65 4.46 13.85
C GLY A 128 10.33 5.19 14.19
N ARG A 129 9.40 5.30 13.23
CA ARG A 129 8.08 5.91 13.43
C ARG A 129 6.98 4.88 13.16
N GLN A 130 5.82 5.08 13.80
CA GLN A 130 4.60 4.34 13.54
C GLN A 130 3.51 5.36 13.21
N GLY A 131 3.08 5.44 11.93
CA GLY A 131 2.08 6.42 11.53
C GLY A 131 0.63 5.94 11.56
N LEU A 132 0.38 4.63 11.70
CA LEU A 132 -0.97 4.09 11.85
C LEU A 132 -1.18 3.52 13.26
N LEU A 133 -2.30 3.91 13.88
CA LEU A 133 -2.84 3.20 15.03
C LEU A 133 -3.35 1.83 14.57
N SER A 134 -3.30 0.83 15.46
CA SER A 134 -3.91 -0.47 15.22
C SER A 134 -5.42 -0.28 15.03
N THR A 135 -5.87 -0.30 13.78
CA THR A 135 -7.29 -0.21 13.43
C THR A 135 -7.68 -1.39 12.57
N THR A 136 -8.83 -1.99 12.86
CA THR A 136 -9.38 -3.08 12.08
C THR A 136 -10.17 -2.48 10.92
N GLU A 137 -9.69 -2.64 9.69
CA GLU A 137 -10.49 -2.28 8.51
C GLU A 137 -11.51 -3.41 8.20
N PRO A 138 -12.82 -3.12 8.14
CA PRO A 138 -13.80 -4.12 7.71
C PRO A 138 -13.72 -4.30 6.19
N SER A 139 -12.87 -5.20 5.71
CA SER A 139 -12.70 -5.49 4.27
C SER A 139 -13.26 -6.86 3.86
N ARG A 140 -14.44 -7.25 4.37
CA ARG A 140 -15.09 -8.50 3.93
C ARG A 140 -15.35 -8.44 2.41
N GLY A 141 -14.76 -9.36 1.67
CA GLY A 141 -14.87 -9.43 0.20
C GLY A 141 -13.96 -8.46 -0.58
N ARG A 142 -12.93 -7.87 0.04
CA ARG A 142 -11.92 -7.05 -0.65
C ARG A 142 -10.52 -7.47 -0.24
N ILE A 143 -9.64 -7.61 -1.23
CA ILE A 143 -8.21 -7.88 -1.02
C ILE A 143 -7.49 -6.53 -0.91
N CYS A 144 -6.92 -6.24 0.27
CA CYS A 144 -6.04 -5.10 0.49
C CYS A 144 -4.59 -5.58 0.39
N CYS A 145 -3.87 -5.12 -0.63
CA CYS A 145 -2.43 -5.34 -0.74
C CYS A 145 -1.70 -4.15 -0.12
N VAL A 146 -1.00 -4.40 0.98
CA VAL A 146 -0.13 -3.44 1.65
C VAL A 146 1.29 -3.74 1.21
N THR A 147 1.91 -2.83 0.44
CA THR A 147 3.35 -2.88 0.19
C THR A 147 4.01 -1.79 1.04
N THR A 148 4.78 -2.19 2.04
CA THR A 148 5.65 -1.28 2.80
C THR A 148 6.91 -1.06 2.01
N ALA A 149 7.16 0.18 1.60
CA ALA A 149 8.30 0.51 0.74
C ALA A 149 9.60 0.76 1.53
N ASP A 150 9.58 0.75 2.86
CA ASP A 150 10.79 0.89 3.69
C ASP A 150 10.92 -0.22 4.73
N ALA A 151 12.17 -0.68 4.90
CA ALA A 151 12.57 -1.71 5.83
C ALA A 151 12.41 -1.24 7.29
N ALA A 152 11.98 -2.18 8.14
CA ALA A 152 11.83 -2.04 9.59
C ALA A 152 10.57 -1.31 10.10
N CYS A 153 9.38 -1.76 9.67
CA CYS A 153 8.25 -1.84 10.60
C CYS A 153 8.16 -3.28 11.12
N ALA A 154 9.07 -3.65 12.03
CA ALA A 154 8.80 -4.77 12.92
C ALA A 154 7.59 -4.35 13.75
N ILE A 155 6.42 -4.93 13.47
CA ILE A 155 5.33 -4.96 14.44
C ILE A 155 5.90 -5.76 15.62
N PRO A 156 6.15 -5.16 16.80
CA PRO A 156 6.52 -5.95 17.95
C PRO A 156 5.37 -6.91 18.22
N ASN A 157 5.69 -8.19 18.34
CA ASN A 157 4.76 -9.24 18.72
C ASN A 157 3.83 -8.74 19.84
N LEU A 158 2.52 -8.84 19.60
CA LEU A 158 1.55 -9.01 20.67
C LEU A 158 1.77 -10.37 21.31
#